data_AF-A0A2M7YYQ6-F1
#
_entry.id   AF-A0A2M7YYQ6-F1
#
_cell.length_a   1.000
_cell.length_b   1.000
_cell.length_c   1.000
_cell.angle_alpha   90.00
_cell.angle_beta   90.00
_cell.angle_gamma   90.00
#
_symmetry.space_group_name_H-M   'P 1'
#
loop_
_entity.id
_entity.type
_entity.pdbx_description
1 polymer ?
#
loop_
_entity_poly.entity_id
_entity_poly.type
_entity_poly.pdbx_seq_one_letter_code
_entity_poly.pdbx_strand_id
1 'polypeptide(L)'
;MNYVALKMLFGDRAKYLMLLAGLTFSTMLIVQQGSIFWGLMTWSQSGITNVNAPVWVTDSNINQVEEIKPLADTTVNVVRSVSGVEWAVPLYKGVQRARLRDGNYEQIALVGIEASTLIGRPGRVLEGNIEDLRSPEAIA
;
A
#
# COMPACT_ATOMS: atom_id res chain seq x y z
N MET A 1 28.09 44.06 -6.38
CA MET A 1 26.68 44.50 -6.27
C MET A 1 25.92 43.87 -5.09
N ASN A 2 26.23 42.65 -4.65
CA ASN A 2 25.50 41.95 -3.56
C ASN A 2 25.81 42.46 -2.13
N TYR A 3 26.91 43.19 -1.95
CA TYR A 3 27.36 43.65 -0.63
C TYR A 3 26.35 44.55 0.08
N VAL A 4 25.74 45.50 -0.63
CA VAL A 4 24.75 46.42 -0.06
C VAL A 4 23.46 45.68 0.30
N ALA A 5 23.03 44.72 -0.53
CA ALA A 5 21.85 43.91 -0.27
C ALA A 5 22.00 43.03 0.98
N LEU A 6 23.16 42.38 1.16
CA LEU A 6 23.44 41.59 2.38
C LEU A 6 23.49 42.48 3.63
N LYS A 7 24.04 43.69 3.52
CA LYS A 7 24.08 44.65 4.65
C LYS A 7 22.69 45.15 5.04
N MET A 8 21.79 45.33 4.07
CA MET A 8 20.37 45.62 4.33
C MET A 8 19.64 44.41 4.93
N LEU A 9 19.90 43.20 4.43
CA LEU A 9 19.26 41.97 4.91
C LEU A 9 19.59 41.67 6.38
N PHE A 10 20.85 41.81 6.78
CA PHE A 10 21.31 41.54 8.16
C PHE A 10 21.25 42.75 9.09
N GLY A 11 20.88 43.94 8.58
CA GLY A 11 20.82 45.17 9.36
C GLY A 11 19.75 45.13 10.45
N ASP A 12 18.58 44.56 10.14
CA ASP A 12 17.49 44.33 11.11
C ASP A 12 17.37 42.84 11.42
N ARG A 13 17.98 42.44 12.53
CA ARG A 13 18.04 41.03 12.96
C ARG A 13 16.68 40.47 13.34
N ALA A 14 15.80 41.28 13.94
CA ALA A 14 14.46 40.85 14.33
C ALA A 14 13.61 40.54 13.10
N LYS A 15 13.61 41.46 12.11
CA LYS A 15 12.90 41.26 10.83
C LYS A 15 13.49 40.09 10.03
N TYR A 16 14.82 39.97 9.99
CA TYR A 16 15.50 38.86 9.33
C TYR A 16 15.09 37.50 9.92
N LEU A 17 15.16 37.35 11.24
CA LEU A 17 14.79 36.10 11.91
C LEU A 17 13.31 35.76 11.73
N MET A 18 12.42 36.76 11.80
CA MET A 18 10.99 36.56 11.55
C MET A 18 10.72 36.07 10.13
N LEU A 19 11.34 36.69 9.12
CA LEU A 19 11.20 36.28 7.72
C LEU A 19 11.78 34.89 7.47
N LEU A 20 12.97 34.60 8.02
CA LEU A 20 13.60 33.30 7.87
C LEU A 20 12.78 32.20 8.53
N ALA A 21 12.29 32.43 9.75
CA ALA A 21 11.43 31.48 10.47
C ALA A 21 10.13 31.23 9.71
N GLY A 22 9.46 32.28 9.24
CA GLY A 22 8.24 32.17 8.44
C GLY A 22 8.46 31.40 7.15
N LEU A 23 9.50 31.75 6.37
CA LEU A 23 9.82 31.07 5.12
C LEU A 23 10.20 29.60 5.34
N THR A 24 11.00 29.31 6.38
CA THR A 24 11.40 27.95 6.72
C THR A 24 10.18 27.12 7.13
N PHE A 25 9.30 27.68 7.96
CA PHE A 25 8.08 27.01 8.40
C PHE A 25 7.11 26.75 7.24
N SER A 26 6.86 27.75 6.39
CA SER A 26 6.03 27.57 5.19
C SER A 26 6.60 26.50 4.25
N THR A 27 7.92 26.52 4.02
CA THR A 27 8.59 25.51 3.17
C THR A 27 8.49 24.12 3.81
N MET A 28 8.70 24.01 5.12
CA MET A 28 8.56 22.76 5.87
C MET A 28 7.15 22.20 5.73
N LEU A 29 6.11 23.02 5.89
CA LEU A 29 4.71 22.59 5.76
C LEU A 29 4.40 22.08 4.35
N ILE A 30 4.89 22.77 3.31
CA ILE A 30 4.72 22.34 1.92
C ILE A 30 5.35 20.96 1.71
N VAL A 31 6.60 20.79 2.15
CA VAL A 31 7.33 19.50 2.02
C VAL A 31 6.67 18.40 2.85
N GLN A 32 6.22 18.71 4.06
CA GLN A 32 5.54 17.75 4.93
C GLN A 32 4.24 17.24 4.30
N GLN A 33 3.38 18.15 3.83
CA GLN A 33 2.11 17.78 3.22
C GLN A 33 2.31 16.99 1.92
N GLY A 34 3.30 17.39 1.10
CA GLY A 34 3.68 16.63 -0.09
C GLY A 34 4.19 15.23 0.25
N SER A 35 4.98 15.08 1.32
CA SER A 35 5.50 13.77 1.77
C SER A 35 4.39 12.86 2.29
N ILE A 36 3.44 13.40 3.04
CA ILE A 36 2.26 12.65 3.50
C ILE A 36 1.44 12.16 2.31
N PHE A 37 1.16 13.04 1.35
CA PHE A 37 0.43 12.67 0.14
C PHE A 37 1.13 11.55 -0.64
N TRP A 38 2.45 11.68 -0.84
CA TRP A 38 3.25 10.66 -1.51
C TRP A 38 3.23 9.31 -0.76
N GLY A 39 3.35 9.35 0.57
CA GLY A 39 3.26 8.18 1.43
C GLY A 39 1.91 7.48 1.30
N LEU A 40 0.81 8.24 1.35
CA LEU A 40 -0.54 7.71 1.17
C LEU A 40 -0.72 7.08 -0.22
N MET A 41 -0.26 7.74 -1.29
CA MET A 41 -0.34 7.19 -2.65
C MET A 41 0.45 5.89 -2.78
N THR A 42 1.64 5.83 -2.17
CA THR A 42 2.47 4.62 -2.16
C THR A 42 1.81 3.49 -1.36
N TRP A 43 1.16 3.83 -0.26
CA TRP A 43 0.43 2.85 0.55
C TRP A 43 -0.83 2.33 -0.17
N SER A 44 -1.55 3.18 -0.90
CA SER A 44 -2.75 2.78 -1.65
C SER A 44 -2.50 1.75 -2.75
N GLN A 45 -1.28 1.66 -3.29
CA GLN A 45 -0.91 0.63 -4.28
C GLN A 45 -0.32 -0.65 -3.63
N SER A 46 -0.08 -0.65 -2.32
CA SER A 46 0.68 -1.71 -1.64
C SER A 46 0.05 -3.10 -1.80
N GLY A 47 -1.29 -3.20 -1.81
CA GLY A 47 -1.95 -4.50 -1.97
C GLY A 47 -1.85 -5.09 -3.37
N ILE A 48 -1.48 -4.31 -4.39
CA ILE A 48 -1.12 -4.82 -5.71
C ILE A 48 0.38 -5.09 -5.79
N THR A 49 1.22 -4.17 -5.30
CA THR A 49 2.69 -4.30 -5.44
C THR A 49 3.28 -5.42 -4.59
N ASN A 50 2.64 -5.79 -3.47
CA ASN A 50 3.13 -6.83 -2.58
C ASN A 50 2.81 -8.25 -3.05
N VAL A 51 1.87 -8.38 -3.98
CA VAL A 51 1.41 -9.65 -4.53
C VAL A 51 2.04 -9.82 -5.92
N ASN A 52 2.79 -10.90 -6.11
CA ASN A 52 3.56 -11.12 -7.34
C ASN A 52 2.66 -11.59 -8.50
N ALA A 53 1.80 -10.71 -9.02
CA ALA A 53 0.92 -10.97 -10.15
C ALA A 53 0.98 -9.83 -11.17
N PRO A 54 1.18 -10.12 -12.48
CA PRO A 54 1.33 -9.10 -13.51
C PRO A 54 -0.01 -8.48 -13.94
N VAL A 55 -1.11 -9.21 -13.80
CA VAL A 55 -2.44 -8.81 -14.28
C VAL A 55 -3.48 -9.08 -13.18
N TRP A 56 -4.39 -8.13 -13.00
CA TRP A 56 -5.47 -8.19 -12.02
C TRP A 56 -6.82 -8.11 -12.73
N VAL A 57 -7.76 -8.95 -12.27
CA VAL A 57 -9.13 -8.96 -12.77
C VAL A 57 -10.06 -8.60 -11.61
N THR A 58 -10.92 -7.61 -11.82
CA THR A 58 -11.83 -7.06 -10.82
C THR A 58 -13.12 -6.58 -11.49
N ASP A 59 -14.13 -6.25 -10.70
CA ASP A 59 -15.38 -5.66 -11.20
C ASP A 59 -15.14 -4.25 -11.76
N SER A 60 -15.82 -3.88 -12.84
CA SER A 60 -15.64 -2.57 -13.48
C SER A 60 -16.10 -1.39 -12.63
N ASN A 61 -16.90 -1.64 -11.58
CA ASN A 61 -17.48 -0.59 -10.74
C ASN A 61 -16.67 -0.33 -9.47
N ILE A 62 -15.44 -0.83 -9.33
CA ILE A 62 -14.57 -0.44 -8.21
C ILE A 62 -14.01 0.97 -8.43
N ASN A 63 -13.93 1.77 -7.37
CA ASN A 63 -13.34 3.11 -7.42
C ASN A 63 -11.89 3.12 -6.92
N GLN A 64 -11.51 2.12 -6.11
CA GLN A 64 -10.20 2.00 -5.51
C GLN A 64 -9.69 0.57 -5.60
N VAL A 65 -8.38 0.41 -5.70
CA VAL A 65 -7.66 -0.88 -5.73
C VAL A 65 -8.02 -1.84 -4.60
N GLU A 66 -8.25 -1.31 -3.40
CA GLU A 66 -8.61 -2.11 -2.21
C GLU A 66 -10.13 -2.30 -2.06
N GLU A 67 -10.94 -1.71 -2.94
CA GLU A 67 -12.38 -1.97 -2.97
C GLU A 67 -12.63 -3.34 -3.59
N ILE A 68 -13.29 -4.22 -2.84
CA ILE A 68 -13.50 -5.61 -3.25
C ILE A 68 -14.99 -5.79 -3.53
N LYS A 69 -15.29 -5.98 -4.81
CA LYS A 69 -16.60 -6.46 -5.27
C LYS A 69 -16.48 -7.94 -5.61
N PRO A 70 -17.19 -8.83 -4.89
CA PRO A 70 -17.09 -10.26 -5.12
C PRO A 70 -17.44 -10.59 -6.58
N LEU A 71 -16.55 -11.33 -7.23
CA LEU A 71 -16.81 -11.93 -8.53
C LEU A 71 -17.35 -13.35 -8.32
N ALA A 72 -18.14 -13.83 -9.28
CA ALA A 72 -18.55 -15.23 -9.28
C ALA A 72 -17.33 -16.15 -9.47
N ASP A 73 -17.28 -17.28 -8.76
CA ASP A 73 -16.16 -18.24 -8.84
C ASP A 73 -15.92 -18.76 -10.26
N THR A 74 -16.95 -18.79 -11.10
CA THR A 74 -16.87 -19.20 -12.51
C THR A 74 -16.08 -18.21 -13.38
N THR A 75 -15.91 -16.96 -12.94
CA THR A 75 -15.20 -15.91 -13.68
C THR A 75 -13.75 -16.28 -13.94
N VAL A 76 -13.10 -17.00 -13.00
CA VAL A 76 -11.72 -17.45 -13.19
C VAL A 76 -11.58 -18.36 -14.42
N ASN A 77 -12.60 -19.17 -14.73
CA ASN A 77 -12.58 -20.06 -15.89
C ASN A 77 -12.73 -19.28 -17.20
N VAL A 78 -13.45 -18.15 -17.18
CA VAL A 78 -13.53 -17.23 -18.31
C VAL A 78 -12.18 -16.55 -18.55
N VAL A 79 -11.50 -16.11 -17.50
CA VAL A 79 -10.15 -15.52 -17.63
C VAL A 79 -9.17 -16.55 -18.18
N ARG A 80 -9.22 -17.80 -17.71
CA ARG A 80 -8.38 -18.90 -18.21
C ARG A 80 -8.63 -19.27 -19.68
N SER A 81 -9.81 -18.97 -20.23
CA SER A 81 -10.12 -19.30 -21.64
C SER A 81 -9.60 -18.26 -22.63
N VAL A 82 -9.12 -17.11 -22.16
CA VAL A 82 -8.54 -16.06 -23.00
C VAL A 82 -7.19 -16.52 -23.54
N SER A 83 -7.01 -16.44 -24.86
CA SER A 83 -5.76 -16.79 -25.52
C SER A 83 -4.59 -15.96 -24.99
N GLY A 84 -3.52 -16.61 -24.56
CA GLY A 84 -2.34 -15.95 -23.98
C GLY A 84 -2.34 -15.86 -22.45
N VAL A 85 -3.43 -16.26 -21.78
CA VAL A 85 -3.45 -16.44 -20.32
C VAL A 85 -2.91 -17.82 -19.99
N GLU A 86 -1.71 -17.88 -19.37
CA GLU A 86 -1.11 -19.15 -18.94
C GLU A 86 -1.82 -19.73 -17.71
N TRP A 87 -2.19 -18.86 -16.76
CA TRP A 87 -2.88 -19.23 -15.53
C TRP A 87 -3.74 -18.08 -15.02
N ALA A 88 -4.75 -18.40 -14.23
CA ALA A 88 -5.47 -17.45 -13.40
C ALA A 88 -5.89 -18.15 -12.11
N VAL A 89 -5.81 -17.45 -10.97
CA VAL A 89 -6.18 -17.98 -9.65
C VAL A 89 -7.10 -16.98 -8.95
N PRO A 90 -8.09 -17.45 -8.15
CA PRO A 90 -8.86 -16.56 -7.31
C PRO A 90 -7.97 -16.01 -6.19
N LEU A 91 -8.22 -14.76 -5.79
CA LEU A 91 -7.60 -14.15 -4.63
C LEU A 91 -8.70 -13.66 -3.70
N TYR A 92 -8.69 -14.14 -2.46
CA TYR A 92 -9.55 -13.58 -1.44
C TYR A 92 -8.82 -12.40 -0.79
N LYS A 93 -9.54 -11.29 -0.62
CA LYS A 93 -9.12 -10.18 0.24
C LYS A 93 -10.31 -9.80 1.11
N GLY A 94 -10.05 -9.42 2.35
CA GLY A 94 -11.10 -8.96 3.24
C GLY A 94 -10.55 -8.46 4.56
N VAL A 95 -11.31 -7.60 5.22
CA VAL A 95 -10.98 -7.14 6.56
C VAL A 95 -11.70 -8.04 7.56
N GLN A 96 -10.94 -8.68 8.44
CA GLN A 96 -11.45 -9.60 9.45
C GLN A 96 -11.05 -9.14 10.84
N ARG A 97 -11.67 -9.72 11.87
CA ARG A 97 -11.31 -9.48 13.27
C ARG A 97 -10.61 -10.71 13.81
N ALA A 98 -9.33 -10.60 14.09
CA ALA A 98 -8.53 -11.67 14.68
C ALA A 98 -8.47 -11.52 16.20
N ARG A 99 -8.47 -12.65 16.91
CA ARG A 99 -8.22 -12.70 18.35
C ARG A 99 -6.73 -12.94 18.59
N LEU A 100 -6.09 -12.05 19.32
CA LEU A 100 -4.70 -12.15 19.72
C LEU A 100 -4.53 -13.10 20.92
N ARG A 101 -3.28 -13.49 21.17
CA ARG A 101 -2.90 -14.40 22.28
C ARG A 101 -3.22 -13.84 23.66
N ASP A 102 -3.23 -12.52 23.81
CA ASP A 102 -3.60 -11.81 25.02
C ASP A 102 -5.13 -11.73 25.24
N GLY A 103 -5.92 -12.24 24.28
CA GLY A 103 -7.37 -12.24 24.31
C GLY A 103 -8.03 -11.01 23.69
N ASN A 104 -7.24 -10.01 23.28
CA ASN A 104 -7.75 -8.83 22.59
C ASN A 104 -8.14 -9.14 21.14
N TYR A 105 -9.01 -8.30 20.58
CA TYR A 105 -9.41 -8.41 19.18
C TYR A 105 -8.84 -7.25 18.38
N GLU A 106 -8.20 -7.58 17.27
CA GLU A 106 -7.64 -6.60 16.33
C GLU A 106 -8.23 -6.79 14.93
N GLN A 107 -8.34 -5.69 14.20
CA GLN A 107 -8.75 -5.73 12.80
C GLN A 107 -7.53 -6.07 11.94
N ILE A 108 -7.66 -7.09 11.09
CA ILE A 108 -6.62 -7.56 10.19
C ILE A 108 -7.10 -7.53 8.74
N ALA A 109 -6.17 -7.28 7.83
CA ALA A 109 -6.38 -7.57 6.41
C ALA A 109 -6.03 -9.05 6.19
N LEU A 110 -7.02 -9.85 5.83
CA LEU A 110 -6.86 -11.25 5.48
C LEU A 110 -6.76 -11.37 3.96
N VAL A 111 -5.68 -11.98 3.50
CA VAL A 111 -5.46 -12.33 2.09
C VAL A 111 -5.45 -13.84 1.99
N GLY A 112 -6.40 -14.40 1.23
CA GLY A 112 -6.47 -15.83 0.97
C GLY A 112 -5.92 -16.13 -0.43
N ILE A 113 -4.97 -17.07 -0.48
CA ILE A 113 -4.35 -17.54 -1.71
C ILE A 113 -4.73 -19.01 -1.96
N GLU A 114 -4.60 -19.46 -3.19
CA GLU A 114 -4.84 -20.86 -3.54
C GLU A 114 -3.72 -21.77 -2.99
N ALA A 115 -4.08 -22.76 -2.17
CA ALA A 115 -3.12 -23.62 -1.47
C ALA A 115 -2.30 -24.54 -2.40
N SER A 116 -2.81 -24.87 -3.60
CA SER A 116 -2.11 -25.74 -4.56
C SER A 116 -0.94 -25.02 -5.22
N THR A 117 -1.12 -23.77 -5.60
CA THR A 117 -0.15 -22.99 -6.39
C THR A 117 0.65 -22.02 -5.54
N LEU A 118 0.10 -21.55 -4.41
CA LEU A 118 0.61 -20.42 -3.61
C LEU A 118 0.88 -19.16 -4.45
N ILE A 119 0.23 -19.06 -5.62
CA ILE A 119 0.29 -17.86 -6.45
C ILE A 119 -0.40 -16.73 -5.70
N GLY A 120 0.24 -15.57 -5.70
CA GLY A 120 -0.18 -14.41 -4.93
C GLY A 120 0.42 -14.32 -3.52
N ARG A 121 1.33 -15.25 -3.16
CA ARG A 121 2.16 -15.12 -1.95
C ARG A 121 3.00 -13.83 -1.95
N PRO A 122 3.34 -13.28 -0.77
CA PRO A 122 4.24 -12.14 -0.68
C PRO A 122 5.60 -12.45 -1.29
N GLY A 123 6.21 -11.46 -1.95
CA GLY A 123 7.52 -11.63 -2.61
C GLY A 123 8.67 -11.94 -1.63
N ARG A 124 8.53 -11.59 -0.35
CA ARG A 124 9.52 -11.88 0.70
C ARG A 124 8.81 -12.23 2.01
N VAL A 125 9.15 -13.39 2.57
CA VAL A 125 8.75 -13.82 3.91
C VAL A 125 9.88 -13.48 4.88
N LEU A 126 9.56 -12.81 5.99
CA LEU A 126 10.54 -12.39 6.99
C LEU A 126 10.81 -13.49 8.02
N GLU A 127 9.78 -14.25 8.39
CA GLU A 127 9.84 -15.33 9.38
C GLU A 127 8.84 -16.43 8.99
N GLY A 128 9.16 -17.69 9.35
CA GLY A 128 8.34 -18.86 9.01
C GLY A 128 8.58 -19.40 7.59
N ASN A 129 7.77 -20.38 7.20
CA ASN A 129 7.81 -21.00 5.87
C ASN A 129 6.45 -20.88 5.18
N ILE A 130 6.42 -20.30 3.97
CA ILE A 130 5.18 -20.12 3.22
C ILE A 130 4.49 -21.44 2.85
N GLU A 131 5.26 -22.52 2.74
CA GLU A 131 4.71 -23.85 2.41
C GLU A 131 3.85 -24.42 3.54
N ASP A 132 3.97 -23.91 4.77
CA ASP A 132 3.15 -24.34 5.90
C ASP A 132 1.66 -23.99 5.69
N LEU A 133 1.37 -22.97 4.85
CA LEU A 133 0.00 -22.60 4.43
C LEU A 133 -0.75 -23.71 3.66
N ARG A 134 -0.04 -24.75 3.20
CA ARG A 134 -0.68 -25.92 2.58
C ARG A 134 -1.39 -26.81 3.60
N SER A 135 -1.05 -26.69 4.87
CA SER A 135 -1.69 -27.46 5.93
C SER A 135 -3.12 -26.97 6.16
N PRO A 136 -4.07 -27.87 6.52
CA PRO A 136 -5.43 -27.46 6.85
C PRO A 136 -5.43 -26.44 7.99
N GLU A 137 -6.26 -25.40 7.86
CA GLU A 137 -6.42 -24.32 8.86
C GLU A 137 -5.12 -23.53 9.19
N ALA A 138 -4.11 -23.62 8.33
CA ALA A 138 -2.88 -22.86 8.51
C ALA A 138 -3.09 -21.36 8.27
N ILE A 139 -2.49 -20.55 9.15
CA ILE A 139 -2.40 -19.10 9.06
C ILE A 139 -0.93 -18.75 9.26
N ALA A 140 -0.37 -17.97 8.35
CA ALA A 140 1.03 -17.51 8.38
C ALA A 140 1.10 -16.00 8.61
#